data_AF-A0A817WQW6-F1
#
_entry.id   AF-A0A817WQW6-F1
#
_cell.length_a   1.000
_cell.length_b   1.000
_cell.length_c   1.000
_cell.angle_alpha   90.00
_cell.angle_beta   90.00
_cell.angle_gamma   90.00
#
_symmetry.space_group_name_H-M   'P 1'
#
loop_
_entity.id
_entity.type
_entity.pdbx_description
1 polymer ?
#
loop_
_entity_poly.entity_id
_entity_poly.type
_entity_poly.pdbx_seq_one_letter_code
_entity_poly.pdbx_strand_id
1 'polypeptide(L)'
;MHQIVQGKTSEYALRKRLHELERALKELEWQKKQTEEEILSNENDIDRLEKAIRDKEPLIKLAMTRQENRHNRPGMDLVRDEVSYGLCDEIQQLKAEKRALEDQLKQTKHAWNILQQQLHRIEDEIAVKSNSIMLEKRTLETRRRLNTEITPNTETDRNRQLLNMDSSGLRPILQSIY
;
A
#
# COMPACT_ATOMS: atom_id res chain seq x y z
N MET A 1 -12.37 -17.10 -42.22
CA MET A 1 -12.97 -17.28 -40.87
C MET A 1 -11.93 -17.49 -39.76
N HIS A 2 -10.93 -18.36 -39.92
CA HIS A 2 -9.96 -18.70 -38.86
C HIS A 2 -9.18 -17.49 -38.28
N GLN A 3 -8.67 -16.58 -39.12
CA GLN A 3 -7.92 -15.38 -38.67
C GLN A 3 -8.78 -14.36 -37.92
N ILE A 4 -10.06 -14.21 -38.28
CA ILE A 4 -11.00 -13.30 -37.60
C ILE A 4 -11.33 -13.83 -36.19
N VAL A 5 -11.51 -15.15 -36.07
CA VAL A 5 -11.75 -15.81 -34.77
C VAL A 5 -10.51 -15.68 -33.87
N GLN A 6 -9.31 -15.92 -34.40
CA GLN A 6 -8.06 -15.74 -33.64
C GLN A 6 -7.85 -14.28 -33.18
N GLY A 7 -8.20 -13.30 -34.01
CA GLY A 7 -8.14 -11.88 -33.66
C GLY A 7 -9.04 -11.52 -32.47
N LYS A 8 -10.30 -11.98 -32.50
CA LYS A 8 -11.28 -11.75 -31.41
C LYS A 8 -10.87 -12.44 -30.11
N THR A 9 -10.37 -13.67 -30.18
CA THR A 9 -9.87 -14.41 -29.00
C THR A 9 -8.69 -13.70 -28.34
N SER A 10 -7.76 -13.19 -29.15
CA SER A 10 -6.58 -12.48 -28.65
C SER A 10 -6.94 -11.12 -28.03
N GLU A 11 -7.87 -10.37 -28.63
CA GLU A 11 -8.35 -9.10 -28.04
C GLU A 11 -9.07 -9.33 -26.70
N TYR A 12 -9.90 -10.37 -26.62
CA TYR A 12 -10.56 -10.76 -25.37
C TYR A 12 -9.54 -11.10 -24.27
N ALA A 13 -8.51 -11.87 -24.59
CA ALA A 13 -7.44 -12.22 -23.64
C ALA A 13 -6.71 -10.98 -23.10
N LEU A 14 -6.39 -10.01 -23.96
CA LEU A 14 -5.75 -8.74 -23.57
C LEU A 14 -6.66 -7.92 -22.64
N ARG A 15 -7.95 -7.78 -22.98
CA ARG A 15 -8.92 -7.06 -22.13
C ARG A 15 -9.09 -7.73 -20.76
N LYS A 16 -9.14 -9.07 -20.74
CA LYS A 16 -9.22 -9.85 -19.49
C LYS A 16 -7.99 -9.60 -18.62
N ARG A 17 -6.79 -9.72 -19.18
CA ARG A 17 -5.54 -9.45 -18.47
C ARG A 17 -5.46 -8.02 -17.95
N LEU A 18 -5.88 -7.04 -18.75
CA LEU A 18 -5.94 -5.63 -18.33
C LEU A 18 -6.84 -5.46 -17.10
N HIS A 19 -8.03 -6.08 -17.12
CA HIS A 19 -8.95 -6.03 -16.00
C HIS A 19 -8.35 -6.69 -14.74
N GLU A 20 -7.68 -7.83 -14.88
CA GLU A 20 -6.99 -8.50 -13.78
C GLU A 20 -5.87 -7.62 -13.20
N LEU A 21 -5.08 -6.94 -14.05
CA LEU A 21 -4.03 -6.00 -13.60
C LEU A 21 -4.62 -4.79 -12.89
N GLU A 22 -5.70 -4.20 -13.40
CA GLU A 22 -6.37 -3.05 -12.76
C GLU A 22 -6.98 -3.45 -11.40
N ARG A 23 -7.50 -4.67 -11.26
CA ARG A 23 -7.95 -5.19 -9.97
C ARG A 23 -6.79 -5.38 -9.00
N ALA A 24 -5.69 -5.97 -9.46
CA ALA A 24 -4.50 -6.16 -8.62
C ALA A 24 -3.89 -4.81 -8.18
N LEU A 25 -3.88 -3.80 -9.06
CA LEU A 25 -3.41 -2.46 -8.71
C LEU A 25 -4.25 -1.83 -7.59
N LYS A 26 -5.58 -1.90 -7.70
CA LYS A 26 -6.49 -1.38 -6.65
C LYS A 26 -6.29 -2.07 -5.30
N GLU A 27 -6.06 -3.38 -5.33
CA GLU A 27 -5.74 -4.14 -4.12
C GLU A 27 -4.42 -3.68 -3.49
N LEU A 28 -3.37 -3.49 -4.30
CA LEU A 28 -2.09 -2.96 -3.82
C LEU A 28 -2.20 -1.54 -3.27
N GLU A 29 -2.98 -0.66 -3.91
CA GLU A 29 -3.25 0.69 -3.42
C GLU A 29 -3.98 0.67 -2.08
N TRP A 30 -4.93 -0.25 -1.90
CA TRP A 30 -5.61 -0.46 -0.62
C TRP A 30 -4.62 -0.95 0.45
N GLN A 31 -3.81 -1.96 0.14
CA GLN A 31 -2.78 -2.48 1.05
C GLN A 31 -1.78 -1.40 1.45
N LYS A 32 -1.31 -0.59 0.50
CA LYS A 32 -0.45 0.58 0.75
C LYS A 32 -1.06 1.48 1.82
N LYS A 33 -2.32 1.88 1.65
CA LYS A 33 -3.02 2.75 2.58
C LYS A 33 -3.11 2.14 3.98
N GLN A 34 -3.43 0.84 4.08
CA GLN A 34 -3.48 0.15 5.37
C GLN A 34 -2.10 0.11 6.05
N THR A 35 -1.04 -0.18 5.30
CA THR A 35 0.33 -0.17 5.84
C THR A 35 0.75 1.24 6.31
N GLU A 36 0.38 2.30 5.59
CA GLU A 36 0.62 3.69 6.02
C GLU A 36 -0.11 4.04 7.32
N GLU A 37 -1.37 3.60 7.47
CA GLU A 37 -2.14 3.77 8.72
C GLU A 37 -1.50 3.00 9.90
N GLU A 38 -1.02 1.77 9.67
CA GLU A 38 -0.31 0.97 10.68
C GLU A 38 1.03 1.59 11.08
N ILE A 39 1.77 2.18 10.13
CA ILE A 39 3.03 2.90 10.39
C ILE A 39 2.76 4.10 11.31
N LEU A 40 1.74 4.90 10.99
CA LEU A 40 1.36 6.06 11.81
C LEU A 40 0.97 5.64 13.23
N SER A 41 0.24 4.53 13.38
CA SER A 41 -0.09 3.98 14.71
C SER A 41 1.18 3.58 15.47
N ASN A 42 2.13 2.89 14.81
CA ASN A 42 3.40 2.50 15.42
C ASN A 42 4.23 3.71 15.86
N GLU A 43 4.27 4.79 15.06
CA GLU A 43 4.97 6.03 15.41
C GLU A 43 4.40 6.67 16.67
N ASN A 44 3.06 6.73 16.77
CA ASN A 44 2.41 7.20 18.00
C ASN A 44 2.75 6.33 19.22
N ASP A 45 2.84 5.01 19.04
CA ASP A 45 3.19 4.09 20.12
C ASP A 45 4.67 4.23 20.53
N ILE A 46 5.57 4.47 19.58
CA ILE A 46 6.98 4.81 19.84
C ILE A 46 7.06 6.07 20.72
N ASP A 47 6.36 7.14 20.34
CA ASP A 47 6.36 8.41 21.10
C ASP A 47 5.82 8.23 22.53
N ARG A 48 4.75 7.44 22.67
CA ARG A 48 4.16 7.10 23.97
C ARG A 48 5.13 6.31 24.85
N LEU A 49 5.80 5.30 24.29
CA LEU A 49 6.77 4.48 25.00
C LEU A 49 7.99 5.30 25.41
N GLU A 50 8.52 6.15 24.53
CA GLU A 50 9.62 7.04 24.87
C GLU A 50 9.25 8.02 25.98
N LYS A 51 8.02 8.56 25.96
CA LYS A 51 7.52 9.39 27.05
C LYS A 51 7.42 8.60 28.35
N ALA A 52 6.84 7.40 28.33
CA ALA A 52 6.73 6.55 29.52
C ALA A 52 8.10 6.23 30.14
N ILE A 53 9.11 5.96 29.31
CA ILE A 53 10.50 5.74 29.76
C ILE A 53 11.06 7.01 30.42
N ARG A 54 10.87 8.19 29.80
CA ARG A 54 11.29 9.48 30.38
C ARG A 54 10.62 9.76 31.72
N ASP A 55 9.34 9.45 31.84
CA ASP A 55 8.55 9.69 33.06
C ASP A 55 8.96 8.76 34.22
N LYS A 56 9.56 7.59 33.93
CA LYS A 56 10.11 6.67 34.96
C LYS A 56 11.44 7.14 35.54
N GLU A 57 12.26 7.86 34.78
CA GLU A 57 13.57 8.35 35.20
C GLU A 57 13.54 9.20 36.50
N PRO A 58 12.66 10.22 36.65
CA PRO A 58 12.59 11.00 37.88
C PRO A 58 12.14 10.18 39.09
N LEU A 59 11.27 9.18 38.90
CA LEU A 59 10.81 8.30 39.96
C LEU A 59 11.96 7.44 40.50
N ILE A 60 12.77 6.86 39.60
CA ILE A 60 13.96 6.09 39.97
C ILE A 60 14.95 6.98 40.72
N LYS A 61 15.22 8.19 40.21
CA LYS A 61 16.13 9.15 40.86
C LYS A 61 15.65 9.53 42.25
N LEU A 62 14.35 9.81 42.41
CA LEU A 62 13.77 10.15 43.71
C LEU A 62 13.94 9.02 44.72
N ALA A 63 13.64 7.77 44.33
CA ALA A 63 13.82 6.62 45.20
C ALA A 63 15.29 6.39 45.56
N MET A 64 16.21 6.54 44.59
CA MET A 64 17.66 6.46 44.82
C MET A 64 18.16 7.54 45.78
N THR A 65 17.76 8.80 45.60
CA THR A 65 18.12 9.90 46.53
C THR A 65 17.57 9.65 47.93
N ARG A 66 16.34 9.13 48.06
CA ARG A 66 15.77 8.74 49.37
C ARG A 66 16.59 7.63 50.04
N GLN A 67 17.05 6.66 49.26
CA GLN A 67 17.90 5.57 49.75
C GLN A 67 19.28 6.11 50.18
N GLU A 68 19.91 6.98 49.38
CA GLU A 68 21.19 7.61 49.69
C GLU A 68 21.13 8.46 50.98
N ASN A 69 20.10 9.28 51.12
CA ASN A 69 19.86 10.08 52.33
C ASN A 69 19.75 9.21 53.59
N ARG A 70 19.26 7.97 53.47
CA ARG A 70 19.20 7.01 54.59
C ARG A 70 20.56 6.39 54.88
N HIS A 71 21.35 6.08 53.84
CA HIS A 71 22.70 5.54 54.01
C HIS A 71 23.68 6.55 54.64
N ASN A 72 23.41 7.85 54.47
CA ASN A 72 24.25 8.93 55.01
C ASN A 72 23.91 9.32 56.46
N ARG A 73 22.97 8.64 57.14
CA ARG A 73 22.62 8.95 58.54
C ARG A 73 23.74 8.53 59.50
N PRO A 74 24.19 9.40 60.41
CA PRO A 74 25.28 9.08 61.33
C PRO A 74 24.82 8.21 62.52
N GLY A 75 25.73 7.38 63.04
CA GLY A 75 25.61 6.75 64.36
C GLY A 75 24.49 5.71 64.49
N MET A 76 23.68 5.83 65.54
CA MET A 76 22.58 4.90 65.86
C MET A 76 21.37 4.99 64.91
N ASP A 77 21.29 6.04 64.08
CA ASP A 77 20.19 6.23 63.13
C ASP A 77 20.38 5.43 61.82
N LEU A 78 21.54 4.79 61.65
CA LEU A 78 21.80 3.86 60.56
C LEU A 78 21.17 2.49 60.91
N VAL A 79 19.85 2.41 60.77
CA VAL A 79 19.08 1.19 60.98
C VAL A 79 18.66 0.63 59.63
N ARG A 80 18.92 -0.66 59.38
CA ARG A 80 18.34 -1.41 58.25
C ARG A 80 16.90 -1.78 58.58
N ASP A 81 16.04 -0.79 58.56
CA ASP A 81 14.60 -0.90 58.81
C ASP A 81 13.84 -1.41 57.58
N GLU A 82 12.57 -1.80 57.79
CA GLU A 82 11.68 -2.25 56.72
C GLU A 82 11.61 -1.25 55.55
N VAL A 83 11.66 0.05 55.85
CA VAL A 83 11.62 1.11 54.82
C VAL A 83 12.87 1.09 53.94
N SER A 84 14.05 0.78 54.50
CA SER A 84 15.29 0.67 53.72
C SER A 84 15.25 -0.52 52.74
N TYR A 85 14.64 -1.64 53.15
CA TYR A 85 14.39 -2.78 52.26
C TYR A 85 13.34 -2.43 51.19
N GLY A 86 12.22 -1.81 51.60
CA GLY A 86 11.16 -1.39 50.67
C GLY A 86 11.65 -0.43 49.58
N LEU A 87 12.56 0.50 49.91
CA LEU A 87 13.18 1.39 48.92
C LEU A 87 14.08 0.64 47.94
N CYS A 88 14.81 -0.39 48.41
CA CYS A 88 15.63 -1.23 47.55
C CYS A 88 14.76 -1.98 46.54
N ASP A 89 13.66 -2.56 47.02
CA ASP A 89 12.70 -3.28 46.19
C ASP A 89 12.00 -2.34 45.20
N GLU A 90 11.59 -1.14 45.64
CA GLU A 90 10.98 -0.11 44.77
C GLU A 90 11.94 0.29 43.63
N ILE A 91 13.21 0.55 43.93
CA ILE A 91 14.23 0.89 42.91
C ILE A 91 14.40 -0.27 41.93
N GLN A 92 14.44 -1.52 42.42
CA GLN A 92 14.56 -2.69 41.56
C GLN A 92 13.34 -2.85 40.65
N GLN A 93 12.13 -2.69 41.18
CA GLN A 93 10.88 -2.76 40.43
C GLN A 93 10.81 -1.67 39.37
N LEU A 94 11.06 -0.40 39.73
CA LEU A 94 11.06 0.72 38.79
C LEU A 94 12.09 0.53 37.66
N LYS A 95 13.28 -0.02 37.96
CA LYS A 95 14.29 -0.35 36.95
C LYS A 95 13.84 -1.50 36.05
N ALA A 96 13.19 -2.53 36.60
CA ALA A 96 12.66 -3.64 35.83
C ALA A 96 11.54 -3.18 34.89
N GLU A 97 10.61 -2.36 35.36
CA GLU A 97 9.56 -1.75 34.53
C GLU A 97 10.14 -0.89 33.42
N LYS A 98 11.14 -0.05 33.73
CA LYS A 98 11.83 0.76 32.71
C LYS A 98 12.46 -0.12 31.62
N ARG A 99 13.14 -1.21 32.00
CA ARG A 99 13.73 -2.16 31.04
C ARG A 99 12.66 -2.82 30.17
N ALA A 100 11.53 -3.22 30.76
CA ALA A 100 10.42 -3.80 30.00
C ALA A 100 9.88 -2.81 28.95
N LEU A 101 9.73 -1.52 29.31
CA LEU A 101 9.35 -0.47 28.37
C LEU A 101 10.39 -0.26 27.26
N GLU A 102 11.68 -0.29 27.60
CA GLU A 102 12.77 -0.19 26.61
C GLU A 102 12.78 -1.38 25.64
N ASP A 103 12.52 -2.58 26.13
CA ASP A 103 12.45 -3.78 25.27
C ASP A 103 11.22 -3.76 24.37
N GLN A 104 10.07 -3.30 24.88
CA GLN A 104 8.89 -3.06 24.07
C GLN A 104 9.17 -2.00 22.99
N LEU A 105 9.84 -0.89 23.34
CA LEU A 105 10.22 0.14 22.37
C LEU A 105 11.12 -0.41 21.25
N LYS A 106 12.09 -1.28 21.58
CA LYS A 106 12.93 -1.94 20.56
C LYS A 106 12.09 -2.80 19.62
N GLN A 107 11.15 -3.57 20.16
CA GLN A 107 10.26 -4.42 19.36
C GLN A 107 9.36 -3.58 18.44
N THR A 108 8.75 -2.52 18.96
CA THR A 108 7.93 -1.58 18.18
C THR A 108 8.75 -0.90 17.08
N LYS A 109 9.96 -0.42 17.38
CA LYS A 109 10.87 0.14 16.36
C LYS A 109 11.27 -0.89 15.31
N HIS A 110 11.47 -2.15 15.71
CA HIS A 110 11.74 -3.23 14.75
C HIS A 110 10.55 -3.48 13.83
N ALA A 111 9.33 -3.57 14.38
CA ALA A 111 8.10 -3.73 13.61
C ALA A 111 7.89 -2.56 12.64
N TRP A 112 8.10 -1.32 13.09
CA TRP A 112 8.04 -0.13 12.22
C TRP A 112 9.01 -0.24 11.03
N ASN A 113 10.26 -0.67 11.26
CA ASN A 113 11.22 -0.86 10.16
C ASN A 113 10.77 -1.92 9.15
N ILE A 114 10.14 -3.01 9.61
CA ILE A 114 9.58 -4.04 8.73
C ILE A 114 8.43 -3.46 7.91
N LEU A 115 7.52 -2.70 8.51
CA LEU A 115 6.40 -2.05 7.83
C LEU A 115 6.90 -1.06 6.76
N GLN A 116 7.93 -0.28 7.06
CA GLN A 116 8.56 0.62 6.07
C GLN A 116 9.12 -0.14 4.87
N GLN A 117 9.80 -1.27 5.10
CA GLN A 117 10.30 -2.12 4.02
C GLN A 117 9.16 -2.73 3.20
N GLN A 118 8.07 -3.14 3.86
CA GLN A 118 6.88 -3.65 3.19
C GLN A 118 6.22 -2.57 2.33
N LEU A 119 6.11 -1.34 2.84
CA LEU A 119 5.56 -0.21 2.10
C LEU A 119 6.34 0.03 0.81
N HIS A 120 7.68 0.09 0.87
CA HIS A 120 8.50 0.25 -0.33
C HIS A 120 8.31 -0.87 -1.35
N ARG A 121 8.19 -2.13 -0.90
CA ARG A 121 7.90 -3.25 -1.81
C ARG A 121 6.54 -3.09 -2.51
N ILE A 122 5.51 -2.68 -1.77
CA ILE A 122 4.19 -2.43 -2.33
C ILE A 122 4.26 -1.29 -3.36
N GLU A 123 5.00 -0.22 -3.07
CA GLU A 123 5.19 0.91 -4.00
C GLU A 123 5.90 0.50 -5.28
N ASP A 124 6.95 -0.32 -5.19
CA ASP A 124 7.64 -0.88 -6.36
C ASP A 124 6.69 -1.76 -7.19
N GLU A 125 5.89 -2.61 -6.54
CA GLU A 125 4.89 -3.45 -7.21
C GLU A 125 3.81 -2.62 -7.92
N ILE A 126 3.32 -1.56 -7.27
CA ILE A 126 2.39 -0.59 -7.87
C ILE A 126 3.00 0.02 -9.13
N ALA A 127 4.26 0.47 -9.08
CA ALA A 127 4.95 1.05 -10.22
C ALA A 127 5.05 0.05 -11.39
N VAL A 128 5.44 -1.20 -11.11
CA VAL A 128 5.52 -2.27 -12.12
C VAL A 128 4.15 -2.58 -12.72
N LYS A 129 3.09 -2.69 -11.91
CA LYS A 129 1.72 -2.94 -12.39
C LYS A 129 1.18 -1.78 -13.21
N SER A 130 1.43 -0.54 -12.79
CA SER A 130 1.05 0.67 -13.53
C SER A 130 1.71 0.71 -14.92
N ASN A 131 3.02 0.43 -14.98
CA ASN A 131 3.75 0.31 -16.24
C ASN A 131 3.18 -0.81 -17.13
N SER A 132 2.87 -1.98 -16.55
CA SER A 132 2.26 -3.10 -17.28
C SER A 132 0.90 -2.71 -17.87
N ILE A 133 0.05 -2.03 -17.10
CA ILE A 133 -1.26 -1.52 -17.56
C ILE A 133 -1.08 -0.53 -18.72
N MET A 134 -0.11 0.38 -18.62
CA MET A 134 0.19 1.35 -19.67
C MET A 134 0.60 0.66 -20.99
N LEU A 135 1.46 -0.37 -20.92
CA LEU A 135 1.86 -1.16 -22.07
C LEU A 135 0.70 -1.95 -22.69
N GLU A 136 -0.16 -2.56 -21.87
CA GLU A 136 -1.36 -3.27 -22.33
C GLU A 136 -2.35 -2.32 -23.02
N LYS A 137 -2.58 -1.13 -22.45
CA LYS A 137 -3.42 -0.09 -23.05
C LYS A 137 -2.87 0.36 -24.41
N ARG A 138 -1.56 0.59 -24.51
CA ARG A 138 -0.89 0.95 -25.78
C ARG A 138 -0.99 -0.16 -26.84
N THR A 139 -0.88 -1.42 -26.41
CA THR A 139 -1.04 -2.60 -27.28
C THR A 139 -2.45 -2.67 -27.84
N LEU A 140 -3.46 -2.52 -26.99
CA LEU A 140 -4.87 -2.48 -27.39
C LEU A 140 -5.15 -1.31 -28.34
N GLU A 141 -4.60 -0.13 -28.07
CA GLU A 141 -4.76 1.05 -28.94
C GLU A 141 -4.14 0.84 -30.32
N THR A 142 -2.89 0.37 -30.37
CA THR A 142 -2.20 0.05 -31.63
C THR A 142 -3.01 -0.94 -32.45
N ARG A 143 -3.53 -1.99 -31.82
CA ARG A 143 -4.35 -3.00 -32.49
C ARG A 143 -5.68 -2.46 -32.99
N ARG A 144 -6.34 -1.58 -32.21
CA ARG A 144 -7.55 -0.89 -32.65
C ARG A 144 -7.29 -0.06 -33.90
N ARG A 145 -6.20 0.72 -33.92
CA ARG A 145 -5.78 1.52 -35.09
C ARG A 145 -5.56 0.66 -36.33
N LEU A 146 -4.80 -0.44 -36.18
CA LEU A 146 -4.55 -1.38 -37.27
C LEU A 146 -5.85 -2.04 -37.77
N ASN A 147 -6.78 -2.41 -36.87
CA ASN A 147 -8.06 -2.97 -37.28
C ASN A 147 -8.95 -1.95 -38.03
N THR A 148 -8.91 -0.66 -37.68
CA THR A 148 -9.61 0.41 -38.43
C THR A 148 -8.97 0.71 -39.79
N GLU A 149 -7.67 0.47 -39.94
CA GLU A 149 -6.97 0.62 -41.23
C GLU A 149 -7.14 -0.63 -42.12
N ILE A 150 -7.30 -1.81 -41.52
CA ILE A 150 -7.51 -3.09 -42.20
C ILE A 150 -8.96 -3.34 -42.57
N THR A 151 -9.95 -2.65 -41.96
CA THR A 151 -11.28 -2.54 -42.60
C THR A 151 -11.04 -1.76 -43.89
N PRO A 152 -10.97 -2.44 -45.06
CA PRO A 152 -10.91 -1.67 -46.26
C PRO A 152 -12.24 -0.93 -46.27
N ASN A 153 -12.22 0.34 -46.66
CA ASN A 153 -13.29 0.79 -47.51
C ASN A 153 -13.24 -0.16 -48.71
N THR A 154 -13.86 -1.34 -48.61
CA THR A 154 -13.82 -2.34 -49.67
C THR A 154 -14.27 -1.59 -50.91
N GLU A 155 -13.57 -1.71 -52.04
CA GLU A 155 -14.07 -1.09 -53.27
C GLU A 155 -15.53 -1.49 -53.48
N THR A 156 -15.92 -2.69 -53.03
CA THR A 156 -17.29 -3.19 -52.91
C THR A 156 -18.25 -2.36 -52.04
N ASP A 157 -17.79 -1.76 -50.93
CA ASP A 157 -18.60 -0.93 -50.02
C ASP A 157 -18.66 0.53 -50.50
N ARG A 158 -17.56 1.06 -51.07
CA ARG A 158 -17.57 2.36 -51.77
C ARG A 158 -18.45 2.31 -53.00
N ASN A 159 -18.38 1.24 -53.80
CA ASN A 159 -19.19 1.06 -55.00
C ASN A 159 -20.67 0.90 -54.65
N ARG A 160 -21.00 0.23 -53.52
CA ARG A 160 -22.38 0.15 -53.02
C ARG A 160 -22.97 1.51 -52.65
N GLN A 161 -22.16 2.37 -52.02
CA GLN A 161 -22.56 3.75 -51.70
C GLN A 161 -22.63 4.64 -52.96
N LEU A 162 -21.69 4.52 -53.89
CA LEU A 162 -21.69 5.28 -55.15
C LEU A 162 -22.86 4.91 -56.07
N LEU A 163 -23.36 3.68 -55.99
CA LEU A 163 -24.47 3.20 -56.82
C LEU A 163 -25.86 3.49 -56.22
N ASN A 164 -25.97 4.04 -54.99
CA ASN A 164 -27.24 4.26 -54.27
C ASN A 164 -28.18 3.05 -54.37
N MET A 165 -27.68 1.85 -54.12
CA MET A 165 -28.50 0.64 -54.16
C MET A 165 -29.09 0.36 -52.79
N ASP A 166 -30.38 0.61 -52.63
CA ASP A 166 -31.15 0.06 -51.51
C ASP A 166 -31.25 -1.47 -51.65
N SER A 167 -31.46 -2.15 -50.51
CA SER A 167 -31.44 -3.62 -50.30
C SER A 167 -32.39 -4.46 -51.17
N SER A 168 -33.06 -3.85 -52.15
CA SER A 168 -34.08 -4.44 -53.02
C SER A 168 -33.62 -4.60 -54.48
N GLY A 169 -32.41 -4.18 -54.85
CA GLY A 169 -31.79 -4.53 -56.14
C GLY A 169 -32.43 -3.96 -57.41
N LEU A 170 -33.38 -3.03 -57.32
CA LEU A 170 -34.04 -2.42 -58.49
C LEU A 170 -34.05 -0.90 -58.37
N ARG A 171 -33.46 -0.21 -59.36
CA ARG A 171 -33.67 1.23 -59.54
C ARG A 171 -35.11 1.47 -60.02
N PRO A 172 -35.89 2.38 -59.42
CA PRO A 172 -37.02 2.95 -60.12
C PRO A 172 -36.47 3.81 -61.26
N ILE A 173 -36.53 3.29 -62.48
CA ILE A 173 -36.50 4.13 -63.67
C ILE A 173 -37.80 4.94 -63.57
N LEU A 174 -37.70 6.23 -63.25
CA LEU A 174 -38.62 7.31 -63.66
C LEU A 174 -38.43 8.52 -62.73
N GLN A 175 -37.52 9.43 -63.08
CA GLN A 175 -37.82 10.87 -62.97
C GLN A 175 -36.87 11.70 -63.82
N SER A 176 -37.43 12.74 -64.45
CA SER A 176 -36.83 13.76 -65.33
C SER A 176 -36.80 13.38 -66.82
N ILE A 177 -37.92 13.52 -67.54
CA ILE A 177 -38.34 14.74 -68.26
C ILE A 177 -37.38 15.08 -69.43
N TYR A 178 -37.70 14.57 -70.62
CA TYR A 178 -38.09 15.35 -71.80
C TYR A 178 -38.94 14.47 -72.72
#